data_AF-G3JHH4-F1
#
_entry.id   AF-G3JHH4-F1
#
_cell.length_a   1.000
_cell.length_b   1.000
_cell.length_c   1.000
_cell.angle_alpha   90.00
_cell.angle_beta   90.00
_cell.angle_gamma   90.00
#
_symmetry.space_group_name_H-M   'P 1'
#
loop_
_entity.id
_entity.type
_entity.pdbx_description
1 polymer ?
#
loop_
_entity_poly.entity_id
_entity_poly.type
_entity_poly.pdbx_seq_one_letter_code
_entity_poly.pdbx_strand_id
1 'polypeptide(L)'
;MSDIGIIKLATPIEKSDNIEYASLPTSDAVPDGSAELTAVGWGRNISWTGTKGDAVFTVANRAEVLLEQQPISTCESSPLGDTSTLICAGKPGKTVCSGDSGGPLIDSKTGAVVGLTSISERNDDGSACTGAGIFTRVGSYLDFINENLGERGFTDGDNQRVKDEAKLAVLRPGLLASCKKHFQVKYSACMNEATRAFFAGKDTDKSKVYDQEEAKCKAIHAMGSACDGCVREAKLDSTAETIIQCSEAGKN
;
A
#
# COMPACT_ATOMS: atom_id res chain seq x y z
N MET A 1 9.33 18.83 -5.56
CA MET A 1 9.40 17.35 -5.43
C MET A 1 8.89 17.01 -4.05
N SER A 2 8.07 15.97 -3.90
CA SER A 2 7.46 15.61 -2.61
C SER A 2 7.94 14.23 -2.19
N ASP A 3 8.82 14.16 -1.21
CA ASP A 3 9.41 12.92 -0.69
C ASP A 3 8.78 12.55 0.66
N ILE A 4 7.50 12.15 0.60
CA ILE A 4 6.71 11.74 1.76
C ILE A 4 5.72 10.63 1.37
N GLY A 5 5.46 9.70 2.28
CA GLY A 5 4.47 8.64 2.10
C GLY A 5 3.89 8.17 3.44
N ILE A 6 2.66 7.65 3.40
CA ILE A 6 1.97 7.11 4.58
C ILE A 6 1.67 5.63 4.32
N ILE A 7 2.03 4.79 5.30
CA ILE A 7 1.76 3.36 5.27
C ILE A 7 0.76 3.03 6.37
N LYS A 8 -0.44 2.59 6.00
CA LYS A 8 -1.43 2.07 6.94
C LYS A 8 -1.18 0.59 7.19
N LEU A 9 -0.91 0.24 8.44
CA LEU A 9 -0.75 -1.15 8.84
C LEU A 9 -2.10 -1.88 8.80
N ALA A 10 -2.08 -3.16 8.42
CA ALA A 10 -3.28 -4.00 8.43
C ALA A 10 -3.78 -4.28 9.86
N THR A 11 -2.86 -4.29 10.82
CA THR A 11 -3.13 -4.46 12.24
C THR A 11 -2.43 -3.34 13.01
N PRO A 12 -3.15 -2.60 13.88
CA PRO A 12 -2.53 -1.59 14.74
C PRO A 12 -1.44 -2.18 15.63
N ILE A 13 -0.39 -1.40 15.87
CA ILE A 13 0.65 -1.74 16.85
C ILE A 13 0.29 -1.01 18.14
N GLU A 14 -0.04 -1.73 19.20
CA GLU A 14 -0.36 -1.16 20.51
C GLU A 14 0.88 -0.59 21.21
N LYS A 15 0.67 0.44 22.05
CA LYS A 15 1.72 0.90 22.97
C LYS A 15 2.11 -0.21 23.93
N SER A 16 3.39 -0.26 24.28
CA SER A 16 3.95 -1.18 25.27
C SER A 16 5.20 -0.57 25.89
N ASP A 17 5.84 -1.28 26.82
CA ASP A 17 7.08 -0.83 27.47
C ASP A 17 8.21 -0.51 26.47
N ASN A 18 8.16 -1.08 25.25
CA ASN A 18 9.15 -0.85 24.20
C ASN A 18 8.57 -0.18 22.95
N ILE A 19 7.29 0.24 22.98
CA ILE A 19 6.60 0.82 21.81
C ILE A 19 5.86 2.08 22.22
N GLU A 20 6.27 3.19 21.63
CA GLU A 20 5.58 4.47 21.73
C GLU A 20 5.43 5.12 20.34
N TYR A 21 4.40 5.95 20.19
CA TYR A 21 4.19 6.76 18.98
C TYR A 21 4.90 8.10 19.13
N ALA A 22 5.67 8.47 18.11
CA ALA A 22 6.20 9.82 18.03
C ALA A 22 5.09 10.84 17.72
N SER A 23 5.28 12.07 18.17
CA SER A 23 4.35 13.17 17.89
C SER A 23 4.65 13.80 16.52
N LEU A 24 3.60 14.35 15.90
CA LEU A 24 3.76 15.24 14.75
C LEU A 24 4.08 16.67 15.24
N PRO A 25 4.81 17.47 14.43
CA PRO A 25 5.00 18.88 14.74
C PRO A 25 3.65 19.61 14.71
N THR A 26 3.52 20.66 15.50
CA THR A 26 2.27 21.45 15.62
C THR A 26 2.12 22.52 14.55
N SER A 27 3.18 22.79 13.79
CA SER A 27 3.22 23.77 12.71
C SER A 27 4.22 23.36 11.63
N ASP A 28 4.26 24.13 10.56
CA ASP A 28 5.22 23.99 9.47
C ASP A 28 6.55 24.72 9.74
N ALA A 29 6.78 25.28 10.93
CA ALA A 29 7.98 26.04 11.25
C ALA A 29 9.26 25.20 11.04
N VAL A 30 10.29 25.83 10.44
CA VAL A 30 11.63 25.24 10.45
C VAL A 30 12.13 25.25 11.89
N PRO A 31 12.71 24.16 12.42
CA PRO A 31 13.41 24.21 13.70
C PRO A 31 14.45 25.32 13.69
N ASP A 32 14.59 26.05 14.80
CA ASP A 32 15.61 27.09 14.90
C ASP A 32 17.03 26.50 15.00
N GLY A 33 18.05 27.33 14.82
CA GLY A 33 19.46 26.90 14.89
C GLY A 33 19.90 26.37 16.27
N SER A 34 19.08 26.53 17.31
CA SER A 34 19.31 26.00 18.66
C SER A 34 18.55 24.69 18.94
N ALA A 35 17.80 24.20 17.96
CA ALA A 35 17.05 22.96 18.08
C ALA A 35 18.01 21.76 18.21
N GLU A 36 17.71 20.89 19.17
CA GLU A 36 18.44 19.65 19.38
C GLU A 36 17.78 18.55 18.55
N LEU A 37 18.27 18.34 17.33
CA LEU A 37 17.66 17.41 16.39
C LEU A 37 18.38 16.07 16.43
N THR A 38 17.69 14.98 16.71
CA THR A 38 18.29 13.63 16.77
C THR A 38 17.83 12.80 15.58
N ALA A 39 18.78 12.32 14.79
CA ALA A 39 18.54 11.28 13.80
C ALA A 39 18.79 9.90 14.43
N VAL A 40 17.90 8.95 14.17
CA VAL A 40 17.95 7.60 14.75
C VAL A 40 17.87 6.56 13.65
N GLY A 41 18.72 5.55 13.71
CA GLY A 41 18.74 4.48 12.72
C GLY A 41 19.76 3.40 13.02
N TRP A 42 19.90 2.45 12.11
CA TRP A 42 20.96 1.45 12.14
C TRP A 42 22.05 1.81 11.12
N GLY A 43 21.68 2.40 10.00
CA GLY A 43 22.58 2.76 8.92
C GLY A 43 23.18 1.53 8.26
N ARG A 44 23.91 1.77 7.18
CA ARG A 44 24.75 0.78 6.52
C ARG A 44 26.14 1.35 6.40
N ASN A 45 27.13 0.60 6.87
CA ASN A 45 28.52 0.92 6.56
C ASN A 45 28.80 0.36 5.18
N ILE A 46 28.62 1.20 4.16
CA ILE A 46 28.95 0.86 2.78
C ILE A 46 30.28 1.51 2.41
N SER A 47 31.27 0.69 2.07
CA SER A 47 32.37 1.14 1.22
C SER A 47 31.84 1.11 -0.20
N TRP A 48 31.23 2.19 -0.67
CA TRP A 48 30.69 2.27 -2.02
C TRP A 48 31.85 2.38 -3.01
N THR A 49 32.33 1.26 -3.55
CA THR A 49 33.31 1.24 -4.65
C THR A 49 32.64 1.17 -6.02
N GLY A 50 31.29 1.16 -6.06
CA GLY A 50 30.51 1.13 -7.29
C GLY A 50 30.40 -0.26 -7.94
N THR A 51 30.79 -1.33 -7.22
CA THR A 51 30.81 -2.71 -7.72
C THR A 51 29.65 -3.53 -7.15
N LYS A 52 29.01 -4.37 -7.97
CA LYS A 52 28.05 -5.37 -7.49
C LYS A 52 28.79 -6.35 -6.57
N GLY A 53 28.53 -6.29 -5.26
CA GLY A 53 29.10 -7.22 -4.28
C GLY A 53 29.69 -6.57 -3.02
N ASP A 54 29.60 -5.24 -2.88
CA ASP A 54 30.14 -4.53 -1.72
C ASP A 54 29.52 -5.08 -0.41
N ALA A 55 30.37 -5.42 0.56
CA ALA A 55 29.97 -6.02 1.83
C ALA A 55 29.13 -5.02 2.64
N VAL A 56 27.83 -5.29 2.77
CA VAL A 56 26.96 -4.55 3.67
C VAL A 56 27.23 -5.04 5.09
N PHE A 57 27.99 -4.27 5.87
CA PHE A 57 28.06 -4.53 7.30
C PHE A 57 26.77 -4.02 7.94
N THR A 58 26.01 -4.95 8.53
CA THR A 58 24.93 -4.60 9.45
C THR A 58 25.53 -3.92 10.65
N VAL A 59 25.10 -2.68 10.93
CA VAL A 59 25.45 -2.03 12.17
C VAL A 59 24.69 -2.76 13.27
N ALA A 60 25.43 -3.39 14.19
CA ALA A 60 24.87 -4.29 15.19
C ALA A 60 23.95 -3.55 16.19
N ASN A 61 24.16 -2.25 16.37
CA ASN A 61 23.44 -1.42 17.34
C ASN A 61 22.76 -0.24 16.65
N ARG A 62 21.62 0.18 17.20
CA ARG A 62 20.99 1.45 16.85
C ARG A 62 21.94 2.61 17.17
N ALA A 63 22.10 3.53 16.23
CA ALA A 63 22.82 4.78 16.39
C ALA A 63 21.84 5.93 16.58
N GLU A 64 22.21 6.86 17.45
CA GLU A 64 21.51 8.11 17.70
C GLU A 64 22.52 9.24 17.54
N VAL A 65 22.23 10.18 16.65
CA VAL A 65 23.16 11.26 16.31
C VAL A 65 22.45 12.59 16.44
N LEU A 66 22.94 13.42 17.36
CA LEU A 66 22.49 14.80 17.50
C LEU A 66 23.04 15.65 16.34
N LEU A 67 22.16 16.18 15.51
CA LEU A 67 22.45 17.03 14.37
C LEU A 67 22.11 18.49 14.69
N GLU A 68 22.98 19.38 14.24
CA GLU A 68 22.76 20.82 14.33
C GLU A 68 21.91 21.25 13.14
N GLN A 69 20.81 21.98 13.38
CA GLN A 69 20.07 22.61 12.29
C GLN A 69 20.99 23.57 11.52
N GLN A 70 20.89 23.57 10.19
CA GLN A 70 21.65 24.44 9.30
C GLN A 70 20.71 25.30 8.45
N PRO A 71 21.14 26.50 8.04
CA PRO A 71 20.47 27.24 6.98
C PRO A 71 20.27 26.36 5.75
N ILE A 72 19.14 26.52 5.05
CA ILE A 72 18.87 25.69 3.86
C ILE A 72 19.92 25.88 2.76
N SER A 73 20.55 27.07 2.71
CA SER A 73 21.67 27.38 1.82
C SER A 73 22.92 26.53 2.03
N THR A 74 23.08 25.91 3.20
CA THR A 74 24.13 24.91 3.43
C THR A 74 23.89 23.64 2.62
N CYS A 75 22.65 23.38 2.18
CA CYS A 75 22.24 22.21 1.41
C CYS A 75 21.79 22.55 -0.03
N GLU A 76 21.81 23.83 -0.45
CA GLU A 76 21.27 24.31 -1.73
C GLU A 76 22.04 23.78 -2.97
N SER A 77 23.26 23.29 -2.80
CA SER A 77 24.03 22.62 -3.87
C SER A 77 23.42 21.28 -4.30
N SER A 78 22.49 20.74 -3.52
CA SER A 78 21.82 19.47 -3.82
C SER A 78 20.67 19.67 -4.83
N PRO A 79 20.48 18.80 -5.84
CA PRO A 79 19.53 18.98 -6.95
C PRO A 79 18.04 18.82 -6.56
N LEU A 80 17.64 19.22 -5.36
CA LEU A 80 16.33 18.94 -4.79
C LEU A 80 15.42 20.15 -4.98
N GLY A 81 14.50 20.01 -5.95
CA GLY A 81 13.51 21.01 -6.38
C GLY A 81 13.15 22.14 -5.40
N ASP A 82 12.06 21.98 -4.64
CA ASP A 82 11.50 23.04 -3.80
C ASP A 82 12.12 22.98 -2.39
N THR A 83 12.93 23.97 -2.05
CA THR A 83 13.64 24.03 -0.76
C THR A 83 12.73 24.38 0.41
N SER A 84 11.51 24.88 0.14
CA SER A 84 10.54 25.18 1.18
C SER A 84 10.01 23.92 1.87
N THR A 85 10.21 22.73 1.32
CA THR A 85 9.75 21.48 1.96
C THR A 85 10.89 20.70 2.64
N LEU A 86 12.04 21.35 2.88
CA LEU A 86 13.26 20.69 3.34
C LEU A 86 13.77 21.26 4.68
N ILE A 87 14.51 20.41 5.41
CA ILE A 87 15.35 20.77 6.55
C ILE A 87 16.78 20.33 6.23
N CYS A 88 17.74 21.21 6.50
CA CYS A 88 19.17 20.92 6.44
C CYS A 88 19.68 20.74 7.87
N ALA A 89 20.33 19.61 8.17
CA ALA A 89 20.84 19.35 9.52
C ALA A 89 22.10 18.48 9.50
N GLY A 90 22.99 18.73 10.45
CA GLY A 90 24.29 18.07 10.57
C GLY A 90 25.40 18.88 9.92
N LYS A 91 26.58 18.28 9.87
CA LYS A 91 27.81 18.88 9.35
C LYS A 91 28.81 17.78 8.97
N PRO A 92 29.91 18.11 8.28
CA PRO A 92 30.96 17.14 8.00
C PRO A 92 31.36 16.34 9.26
N GLY A 93 31.34 15.01 9.16
CA GLY A 93 31.66 14.09 10.26
C GLY A 93 30.52 13.83 11.26
N LYS A 94 29.40 14.54 11.19
CA LYS A 94 28.20 14.31 12.01
C LYS A 94 26.94 14.54 11.18
N THR A 95 26.53 13.50 10.46
CA THR A 95 25.45 13.55 9.47
C THR A 95 24.79 12.17 9.32
N VAL A 96 23.63 12.14 8.67
CA VAL A 96 23.05 10.90 8.13
C VAL A 96 23.76 10.52 6.84
N CYS A 97 23.69 9.24 6.44
CA CYS A 97 24.34 8.81 5.21
C CYS A 97 23.58 7.72 4.46
N SER A 98 23.79 6.45 4.81
CA SER A 98 23.24 5.32 4.05
C SER A 98 22.48 4.38 4.96
N GLY A 99 21.39 3.78 4.47
CA GLY A 99 20.74 2.62 5.09
C GLY A 99 19.31 2.82 5.56
N ASP A 100 18.97 4.02 6.04
CA ASP A 100 17.67 4.33 6.67
C ASP A 100 16.98 5.54 6.01
N SER A 101 16.93 5.57 4.68
CA SER A 101 16.11 6.56 3.95
C SER A 101 14.65 6.48 4.44
N GLY A 102 14.06 7.64 4.74
CA GLY A 102 12.76 7.78 5.41
C GLY A 102 12.82 7.77 6.94
N GLY A 103 14.00 7.57 7.54
CA GLY A 103 14.19 7.56 8.99
C GLY A 103 13.89 8.92 9.66
N PRO A 104 13.57 8.94 10.96
CA PRO A 104 13.10 10.15 11.63
C PRO A 104 14.23 11.11 12.01
N LEU A 105 13.97 12.40 11.85
CA LEU A 105 14.67 13.49 12.52
C LEU A 105 13.75 14.04 13.61
N ILE A 106 14.15 13.86 14.87
CA ILE A 106 13.32 14.11 16.04
C ILE A 106 13.80 15.38 16.74
N ASP A 107 12.90 16.31 17.04
CA ASP A 107 13.19 17.38 17.99
C ASP A 107 13.24 16.78 19.40
N SER A 108 14.43 16.79 20.00
CA SER A 108 14.69 16.09 21.26
C SER A 108 13.97 16.70 22.46
N LYS A 109 13.53 17.97 22.37
CA LYS A 109 12.80 18.64 23.45
C LYS A 109 11.32 18.29 23.43
N THR A 110 10.75 18.15 22.24
CA THR A 110 9.30 17.92 22.05
C THR A 110 8.95 16.46 21.75
N GLY A 111 9.92 15.65 21.32
CA GLY A 111 9.70 14.30 20.81
C GLY A 111 9.04 14.25 19.43
N ALA A 112 8.89 15.40 18.76
CA ALA A 112 8.20 15.48 17.48
C ALA A 112 9.11 15.06 16.32
N VAL A 113 8.56 14.32 15.35
CA VAL A 113 9.26 14.01 14.10
C VAL A 113 9.17 15.22 13.19
N VAL A 114 10.22 16.05 13.18
CA VAL A 114 10.26 17.29 12.39
C VAL A 114 10.74 17.05 10.97
N GLY A 115 11.47 15.96 10.72
CA GLY A 115 11.97 15.62 9.39
C GLY A 115 12.03 14.12 9.09
N LEU A 116 12.08 13.78 7.81
CA LEU A 116 12.33 12.42 7.30
C LEU A 116 13.62 12.41 6.47
N THR A 117 14.55 11.50 6.74
CA THR A 117 15.83 11.41 6.02
C THR A 117 15.59 11.18 4.52
N SER A 118 16.07 12.08 3.67
CA SER A 118 15.93 11.97 2.21
C SER A 118 17.27 11.62 1.56
N ILE A 119 18.20 12.57 1.52
CA ILE A 119 19.52 12.43 0.91
C ILE A 119 20.57 13.15 1.75
N SER A 120 21.84 12.86 1.50
CA SER A 120 22.97 13.51 2.16
C SER A 120 23.93 14.03 1.11
N GLU A 121 24.57 15.15 1.40
CA GLU A 121 25.65 15.64 0.56
C GLU A 121 26.81 14.66 0.55
N ARG A 122 27.29 14.33 -0.65
CA ARG A 122 28.38 13.39 -0.88
C ARG A 122 29.53 14.07 -1.62
N ASN A 123 30.71 13.49 -1.49
CA ASN A 123 31.85 13.81 -2.35
C ASN A 123 31.60 13.37 -3.80
N ASP A 124 32.46 13.84 -4.72
CA ASP A 124 32.29 13.67 -6.17
C ASP A 124 32.17 12.20 -6.63
N ASP A 125 32.83 11.27 -5.94
CA ASP A 125 32.76 9.83 -6.26
C ASP A 125 31.61 9.11 -5.54
N GLY A 126 30.83 9.82 -4.71
CA GLY A 126 29.70 9.30 -3.97
C GLY A 126 30.08 8.35 -2.82
N SER A 127 31.36 8.18 -2.50
CA SER A 127 31.83 7.21 -1.51
C SER A 127 31.61 7.65 -0.06
N ALA A 128 31.55 8.96 0.20
CA ALA A 128 31.46 9.51 1.55
C ALA A 128 30.40 10.60 1.64
N CYS A 129 29.68 10.61 2.76
CA CYS A 129 28.79 11.71 3.12
C CYS A 129 29.60 12.80 3.81
N THR A 130 29.81 13.91 3.10
CA THR A 130 30.78 14.95 3.48
C THR A 130 30.12 16.22 4.00
N GLY A 131 28.82 16.38 3.85
CA GLY A 131 28.09 17.58 4.26
C GLY A 131 26.89 17.30 5.14
N ALA A 132 25.99 18.28 5.21
CA ALA A 132 24.76 18.16 5.98
C ALA A 132 23.80 17.14 5.34
N GLY A 133 22.94 16.57 6.17
CA GLY A 133 21.83 15.74 5.73
C GLY A 133 20.64 16.62 5.33
N ILE A 134 19.92 16.16 4.32
CA ILE A 134 18.70 16.80 3.83
C ILE A 134 17.51 15.91 4.19
N PHE A 135 16.52 16.54 4.81
CA PHE A 135 15.34 15.89 5.33
C PHE A 135 14.08 16.53 4.75
N THR A 136 13.06 15.73 4.45
CA THR A 136 11.72 16.24 4.16
C THR A 136 11.14 16.86 5.42
N ARG A 137 10.71 18.11 5.38
CA ARG A 137 10.10 18.83 6.51
C ARG A 137 8.68 18.31 6.75
N VAL A 138 8.47 17.55 7.82
CA VAL A 138 7.15 16.94 8.12
C VAL A 138 6.07 18.01 8.27
N GLY A 139 6.43 19.13 8.90
CA GLY A 139 5.54 20.28 9.10
C GLY A 139 4.90 20.82 7.83
N SER A 140 5.62 20.82 6.68
CA SER A 140 5.07 21.33 5.41
C SER A 140 4.07 20.37 4.75
N TYR A 141 3.88 19.18 5.31
CA TYR A 141 2.95 18.16 4.81
C TYR A 141 1.88 17.80 5.85
N LEU A 142 1.68 18.62 6.89
CA LEU A 142 0.66 18.34 7.90
C LEU A 142 -0.75 18.22 7.30
N ASP A 143 -1.10 18.97 6.27
CA ASP A 143 -2.38 18.85 5.58
C ASP A 143 -2.53 17.48 4.91
N PHE A 144 -1.56 17.09 4.08
CA PHE A 144 -1.52 15.76 3.47
C PHE A 144 -1.58 14.65 4.54
N ILE A 145 -0.85 14.81 5.64
CA ILE A 145 -0.87 13.85 6.75
C ILE A 145 -2.28 13.80 7.35
N ASN A 146 -2.87 14.93 7.74
CA ASN A 146 -4.21 14.95 8.35
C ASN A 146 -5.32 14.46 7.41
N GLU A 147 -5.21 14.70 6.11
CA GLU A 147 -6.15 14.18 5.10
C GLU A 147 -6.07 12.65 4.94
N ASN A 148 -4.94 12.04 5.30
CA ASN A 148 -4.67 10.60 5.11
C ASN A 148 -4.52 9.83 6.43
N LEU A 149 -4.42 10.53 7.56
CA LEU A 149 -4.73 10.00 8.88
C LEU A 149 -6.24 9.83 8.87
N GLY A 150 -6.74 8.60 8.73
CA GLY A 150 -8.16 8.31 8.99
C GLY A 150 -8.58 8.91 10.35
N GLU A 151 -9.89 9.05 10.58
CA GLU A 151 -10.43 9.73 11.79
C GLU A 151 -9.62 9.39 13.05
N ARG A 152 -9.07 10.43 13.72
CA ARG A 152 -8.24 10.28 14.92
C ARG A 152 -9.04 9.52 15.99
N GLY A 153 -8.66 8.28 16.25
CA GLY A 153 -9.16 7.55 17.39
C GLY A 153 -9.22 6.05 17.16
N PHE A 154 -9.13 5.32 18.25
CA PHE A 154 -9.65 3.96 18.42
C PHE A 154 -11.18 3.88 18.21
N THR A 155 -11.74 4.60 17.25
CA THR A 155 -13.19 4.65 17.04
C THR A 155 -13.58 3.80 15.85
N ASP A 156 -14.54 2.92 16.13
CA ASP A 156 -15.03 1.77 15.39
C ASP A 156 -15.41 1.93 13.90
N GLY A 157 -15.17 3.07 13.25
CA GLY A 157 -15.45 3.29 11.83
C GLY A 157 -14.60 2.41 10.89
N ASP A 158 -13.28 2.34 11.13
CA ASP A 158 -12.37 1.47 10.37
C ASP A 158 -12.51 -0.02 10.79
N ASN A 159 -12.87 -0.28 12.05
CA ASN A 159 -13.27 -1.62 12.49
C ASN A 159 -14.52 -2.09 11.77
N GLN A 160 -15.46 -1.21 11.41
CA GLN A 160 -16.67 -1.62 10.71
C GLN A 160 -16.33 -2.16 9.32
N ARG A 161 -15.46 -1.51 8.54
CA ARG A 161 -15.03 -2.03 7.24
C ARG A 161 -14.32 -3.39 7.37
N VAL A 162 -13.48 -3.57 8.39
CA VAL A 162 -12.80 -4.85 8.67
C VAL A 162 -13.80 -5.92 9.15
N LYS A 163 -14.75 -5.57 10.01
CA LYS A 163 -15.85 -6.44 10.46
C LYS A 163 -16.76 -6.82 9.30
N ASP A 164 -17.02 -5.90 8.38
CA ASP A 164 -17.84 -6.11 7.19
C ASP A 164 -17.13 -6.98 6.17
N GLU A 165 -15.83 -6.77 5.93
CA GLU A 165 -15.02 -7.69 5.11
C GLU A 165 -14.90 -9.08 5.75
N ALA A 166 -14.79 -9.18 7.07
CA ALA A 166 -14.81 -10.47 7.77
C ALA A 166 -16.17 -11.18 7.62
N LYS A 167 -17.28 -10.45 7.70
CA LYS A 167 -18.63 -10.99 7.43
C LYS A 167 -18.78 -11.40 5.96
N LEU A 168 -18.31 -10.58 5.02
CA LEU A 168 -18.32 -10.90 3.59
C LEU A 168 -17.46 -12.13 3.28
N ALA A 169 -16.32 -12.30 3.93
CA ALA A 169 -15.48 -13.50 3.77
C ALA A 169 -16.23 -14.79 4.16
N VAL A 170 -17.15 -14.73 5.13
CA VAL A 170 -18.02 -15.84 5.51
C VAL A 170 -19.19 -16.02 4.53
N LEU A 171 -19.75 -14.93 4.01
CA LEU A 171 -20.91 -14.96 3.09
C LEU A 171 -20.55 -15.39 1.66
N ARG A 172 -19.42 -14.90 1.12
CA ARG A 172 -18.99 -15.08 -0.29
C ARG A 172 -18.96 -16.56 -0.75
N PRO A 173 -18.46 -17.54 0.03
CA PRO A 173 -18.49 -18.95 -0.37
C PRO A 173 -19.91 -19.49 -0.61
N GLY A 174 -20.87 -19.13 0.25
CA GLY A 174 -22.27 -19.56 0.13
C GLY A 174 -22.97 -18.92 -1.06
N LEU A 175 -22.73 -17.62 -1.30
CA LEU A 175 -23.23 -16.91 -2.47
C LEU A 175 -22.67 -17.50 -3.77
N LEU A 176 -21.36 -17.77 -3.80
CA LEU A 176 -20.69 -18.39 -4.96
C LEU A 176 -21.25 -19.78 -5.28
N ALA A 177 -21.38 -20.63 -4.26
CA ALA A 177 -21.94 -21.96 -4.41
C ALA A 177 -23.37 -21.91 -4.96
N SER A 178 -24.19 -20.98 -4.44
CA SER A 178 -25.58 -20.82 -4.88
C SER A 178 -25.67 -20.37 -6.34
N CYS A 179 -24.88 -19.36 -6.73
CA CYS A 179 -24.81 -18.88 -8.11
C CYS A 179 -24.31 -19.97 -9.08
N LYS A 180 -23.21 -20.67 -8.74
CA LYS A 180 -22.67 -21.75 -9.58
C LYS A 180 -23.66 -22.90 -9.72
N LYS A 181 -24.33 -23.31 -8.63
CA LYS A 181 -25.36 -24.35 -8.67
C LYS A 181 -26.53 -23.97 -9.56
N HIS A 182 -27.00 -22.72 -9.49
CA HIS A 182 -28.08 -22.22 -10.33
C HIS A 182 -27.77 -22.40 -11.82
N PHE A 183 -26.61 -21.93 -12.27
CA PHE A 183 -26.22 -22.04 -13.68
C PHE A 183 -25.83 -23.47 -14.08
N GLN A 184 -25.27 -24.27 -13.17
CA GLN A 184 -25.00 -25.69 -13.43
C GLN A 184 -26.30 -26.45 -13.71
N VAL A 185 -27.36 -26.25 -12.92
CA VAL A 185 -28.67 -26.89 -13.14
C VAL A 185 -29.26 -26.46 -14.48
N LYS A 186 -29.25 -25.16 -14.80
CA LYS A 186 -29.70 -24.63 -16.10
C LYS A 186 -28.90 -25.22 -17.26
N TYR A 187 -27.57 -25.30 -17.12
CA TYR A 187 -26.69 -25.83 -18.16
C TYR A 187 -26.95 -27.32 -18.39
N SER A 188 -27.06 -28.13 -17.33
CA SER A 188 -27.40 -29.55 -17.45
C SER A 188 -28.76 -29.78 -18.11
N ALA A 189 -29.77 -28.97 -17.78
CA ALA A 189 -31.07 -29.04 -18.43
C ALA A 189 -30.98 -28.72 -19.93
N CYS A 190 -30.24 -27.67 -20.30
CA CYS A 190 -29.99 -27.30 -21.69
C CYS A 190 -29.24 -28.41 -22.46
N MET A 191 -28.21 -29.01 -21.86
CA MET A 191 -27.47 -30.11 -22.49
C MET A 191 -28.32 -31.38 -22.65
N ASN A 192 -29.25 -31.64 -21.74
CA ASN A 192 -30.21 -32.74 -21.89
C ASN A 192 -31.19 -32.48 -23.05
N GLU A 193 -31.56 -31.24 -23.32
CA GLU A 193 -32.34 -30.85 -24.49
C GLU A 193 -31.55 -31.05 -25.79
N ALA A 194 -30.31 -30.59 -25.85
CA ALA A 194 -29.42 -30.83 -26.98
C ALA A 194 -29.26 -32.33 -27.28
N THR A 195 -29.07 -33.13 -26.23
CA THR A 195 -28.96 -34.59 -26.34
C THR A 195 -30.26 -35.23 -26.85
N ARG A 196 -31.43 -34.80 -26.36
CA ARG A 196 -32.72 -35.27 -26.87
C ARG A 196 -32.93 -34.91 -28.35
N ALA A 197 -32.54 -33.70 -28.75
CA ALA A 197 -32.62 -33.24 -30.13
C ALA A 197 -31.74 -34.09 -31.06
N PHE A 198 -30.54 -34.47 -30.61
CA PHE A 198 -29.66 -35.41 -31.32
C PHE A 198 -30.35 -36.75 -31.58
N PHE A 199 -30.98 -37.37 -30.58
CA PHE A 199 -31.63 -38.67 -30.76
C PHE A 199 -32.94 -38.60 -31.57
N ALA A 200 -33.59 -37.43 -31.65
CA ALA A 200 -34.80 -37.22 -32.43
C ALA A 200 -34.56 -36.91 -33.92
N GLY A 201 -33.33 -36.51 -34.31
CA GLY A 201 -33.00 -36.14 -35.69
C GLY A 201 -32.88 -37.31 -36.66
N LYS A 202 -32.72 -37.03 -37.96
CA LYS A 202 -32.36 -38.02 -39.00
C LYS A 202 -30.83 -38.12 -39.13
N ASP A 203 -30.28 -39.30 -39.41
CA ASP A 203 -28.83 -39.61 -39.28
C ASP A 203 -27.86 -38.56 -39.86
N THR A 204 -28.19 -37.93 -41.00
CA THR A 204 -27.32 -36.93 -41.64
C THR A 204 -27.36 -35.54 -41.00
N ASP A 205 -28.36 -35.23 -40.16
CA ASP A 205 -28.59 -33.90 -39.57
C ASP A 205 -28.44 -33.85 -38.05
N LYS A 206 -28.37 -35.01 -37.36
CA LYS A 206 -28.32 -35.09 -35.88
C LYS A 206 -27.18 -34.27 -35.27
N SER A 207 -25.98 -34.34 -35.85
CA SER A 207 -24.81 -33.59 -35.35
C SER A 207 -25.00 -32.09 -35.45
N LYS A 208 -25.51 -31.58 -36.60
CA LYS A 208 -25.74 -30.14 -36.79
C LYS A 208 -26.79 -29.60 -35.83
N VAL A 209 -27.84 -30.39 -35.58
CA VAL A 209 -28.88 -30.03 -34.60
C VAL A 209 -28.30 -29.99 -33.18
N TYR A 210 -27.49 -30.98 -32.81
CA TYR A 210 -26.80 -30.99 -31.51
C TYR A 210 -25.89 -29.76 -31.34
N ASP A 211 -25.05 -29.46 -32.34
CA ASP A 211 -24.12 -28.33 -32.28
C ASP A 211 -24.85 -26.99 -32.13
N GLN A 212 -26.00 -26.83 -32.80
CA GLN A 212 -26.85 -25.64 -32.69
C GLN A 212 -27.47 -25.50 -31.29
N GLU A 213 -27.93 -26.60 -30.68
CA GLU A 213 -28.48 -26.57 -29.32
C GLU A 213 -27.38 -26.40 -28.26
N GLU A 214 -26.22 -27.05 -28.41
CA GLU A 214 -25.07 -26.86 -27.53
C GLU A 214 -24.57 -25.41 -27.54
N ALA A 215 -24.55 -24.77 -28.73
CA ALA A 215 -24.17 -23.36 -28.86
C ALA A 215 -25.04 -22.44 -27.98
N LYS A 216 -26.33 -22.74 -27.82
CA LYS A 216 -27.22 -22.00 -26.90
C LYS A 216 -26.83 -22.24 -25.44
N CYS A 217 -26.41 -23.45 -25.08
CA CYS A 217 -25.99 -23.79 -23.73
C CYS A 217 -24.67 -23.11 -23.30
N LYS A 218 -23.78 -22.77 -24.25
CA LYS A 218 -22.52 -22.04 -23.96
C LYS A 218 -22.77 -20.69 -23.31
N ALA A 219 -23.89 -20.03 -23.62
CA ALA A 219 -24.30 -18.80 -22.95
C ALA A 219 -24.58 -19.04 -21.46
N ILE A 220 -25.25 -20.13 -21.09
CA ILE A 220 -25.53 -20.44 -19.68
C ILE A 220 -24.22 -20.78 -18.94
N HIS A 221 -23.34 -21.57 -19.57
CA HIS A 221 -22.06 -21.95 -18.98
C HIS A 221 -21.20 -20.73 -18.63
N ALA A 222 -21.05 -19.80 -19.58
CA ALA A 222 -20.25 -18.60 -19.33
C ALA A 222 -20.91 -17.60 -18.35
N MET A 223 -22.24 -17.66 -18.13
CA MET A 223 -22.85 -16.95 -17.00
C MET A 223 -22.36 -17.58 -15.69
N GLY A 224 -22.40 -18.92 -15.57
CA GLY A 224 -21.82 -19.61 -14.41
C GLY A 224 -20.36 -19.25 -14.10
N SER A 225 -19.54 -19.00 -15.13
CA SER A 225 -18.16 -18.52 -14.97
C SER A 225 -18.05 -17.08 -14.43
N ALA A 226 -19.05 -16.23 -14.65
CA ALA A 226 -19.05 -14.84 -14.19
C ALA A 226 -19.40 -14.68 -12.69
N CYS A 227 -19.95 -15.72 -12.05
CA CYS A 227 -20.28 -15.71 -10.63
C CYS A 227 -19.10 -15.28 -9.74
N ASP A 228 -17.87 -15.72 -10.03
CA ASP A 228 -16.69 -15.35 -9.25
C ASP A 228 -16.41 -13.84 -9.28
N GLY A 229 -16.69 -13.17 -10.40
CA GLY A 229 -16.58 -11.72 -10.52
C GLY A 229 -17.61 -10.99 -9.66
N CYS A 230 -18.88 -11.38 -9.80
CA CYS A 230 -19.99 -10.79 -9.05
C CYS A 230 -19.86 -10.96 -7.53
N VAL A 231 -19.34 -12.11 -7.08
CA VAL A 231 -19.12 -12.36 -5.65
C VAL A 231 -18.00 -11.50 -5.06
N ARG A 232 -16.99 -11.10 -5.86
CA ARG A 232 -15.96 -10.17 -5.39
C ARG A 232 -16.52 -8.78 -5.08
N GLU A 233 -17.55 -8.37 -5.80
CA GLU A 233 -18.22 -7.08 -5.64
C GLU A 233 -19.44 -7.14 -4.70
N ALA A 234 -19.66 -8.28 -4.03
CA ALA A 234 -20.80 -8.48 -3.13
C ALA A 234 -20.74 -7.51 -1.93
N LYS A 235 -21.92 -7.01 -1.57
CA LYS A 235 -22.19 -6.19 -0.38
C LYS A 235 -22.86 -7.02 0.71
N LEU A 236 -22.90 -6.53 1.94
CA LEU A 236 -23.45 -7.28 3.08
C LEU A 236 -24.92 -7.67 2.95
N ASP A 237 -25.68 -6.93 2.15
CA ASP A 237 -27.08 -7.17 1.81
C ASP A 237 -27.25 -8.01 0.54
N SER A 238 -26.16 -8.48 -0.09
CA SER A 238 -26.22 -9.32 -1.28
C SER A 238 -26.85 -10.68 -0.98
N THR A 239 -27.73 -11.13 -1.88
CA THR A 239 -28.38 -12.43 -1.82
C THR A 239 -27.95 -13.31 -2.99
N ALA A 240 -28.37 -14.58 -3.01
CA ALA A 240 -28.12 -15.45 -4.15
C ALA A 240 -28.69 -14.86 -5.45
N GLU A 241 -29.90 -14.28 -5.38
CA GLU A 241 -30.57 -13.65 -6.52
C GLU A 241 -29.79 -12.45 -7.07
N THR A 242 -29.27 -11.57 -6.20
CA THR A 242 -28.53 -10.38 -6.67
C THR A 242 -27.24 -10.77 -7.39
N ILE A 243 -26.56 -11.82 -6.93
CA ILE A 243 -25.35 -12.36 -7.59
C ILE A 243 -25.71 -13.01 -8.93
N ILE A 244 -26.81 -13.76 -9.00
CA ILE A 244 -27.30 -14.34 -10.26
C ILE A 244 -27.62 -13.24 -11.27
N GLN A 245 -28.33 -12.17 -10.86
CA GLN A 245 -28.66 -11.04 -11.72
C GLN A 245 -27.42 -10.32 -12.25
N CYS A 246 -26.41 -10.08 -11.40
CA CYS A 246 -25.12 -9.55 -11.85
C CYS A 246 -24.48 -10.44 -12.91
N SER A 247 -24.51 -11.76 -12.69
CA SER A 247 -23.93 -12.74 -13.61
C SER A 247 -24.66 -12.83 -14.95
N GLU A 248 -25.97 -12.57 -14.97
CA GLU A 248 -26.78 -12.49 -16.18
C GLU A 248 -26.56 -11.15 -16.92
N ALA A 249 -26.33 -10.06 -16.19
CA ALA A 249 -26.10 -8.72 -16.74
C ALA A 249 -24.76 -8.55 -17.46
N GLY A 250 -23.71 -9.28 -17.06
CA GLY A 250 -22.40 -9.30 -17.72
C GLY A 250 -22.38 -9.91 -19.13
N LYS A 251 -23.55 -10.12 -19.74
CA LYS A 251 -23.76 -10.73 -21.07
C LYS A 251 -24.61 -9.90 -22.03
N ASN A 252 -24.99 -8.68 -21.65
CA ASN A 252 -25.61 -7.72 -22.56
C ASN A 252 -24.56 -6.76 -23.12
#